data_AF-A0A6H5IWJ4-F1
#
_entry.id   AF-A0A6H5IWJ4-F1
#
_cell.length_a   1.000
_cell.length_b   1.000
_cell.length_c   1.000
_cell.angle_alpha   90.00
_cell.angle_beta   90.00
_cell.angle_gamma   90.00
#
_symmetry.space_group_name_H-M   'P 1'
#
loop_
_entity.id
_entity.type
_entity.pdbx_description
1 polymer ?
#
loop_
_entity_poly.entity_id
_entity_poly.type
_entity_poly.pdbx_seq_one_letter_code
_entity_poly.pdbx_strand_id
1 'polypeptide(L)'
;MNFSIIGSEDCLYLNVFTPHVDFSAINSNNLKAVMVWIHGGGFSSGFANTDFYGPDYLMENDVVLVSFNYRLGIFGFLNLNHPHATGNQALKDQNLVLRWVRQNIAAFGGNPNLVTIFGQSAGAVSVDLHVLSEMSAGLFSRSISMSGSPLCEQWGLQSNVEAEQEAYSVAAQLGIYAGNSQELLNAFYTIPAETFLSVTRSWPFKSNAVLRDESGIALARLGRVGTAPGDGPVSANGPSAHQSERGESRGRRPRPILSIERLQRR
;
A
#
# COMPACT_ATOMS: atom_id res chain seq x y z
N MET A 1 12.86 -0.11 -20.81
CA MET A 1 12.97 -1.26 -19.88
C MET A 1 11.72 -2.11 -20.06
N ASN A 2 11.88 -3.42 -20.30
CA ASN A 2 10.75 -4.33 -20.48
C ASN A 2 10.32 -4.82 -19.09
N PHE A 3 9.23 -4.27 -18.55
CA PHE A 3 8.71 -4.65 -17.24
C PHE A 3 7.76 -5.84 -17.39
N SER A 4 8.08 -6.97 -16.75
CA SER A 4 7.20 -8.12 -16.65
C SER A 4 6.10 -7.85 -15.63
N ILE A 5 4.84 -8.13 -15.98
CA ILE A 5 3.72 -8.14 -15.03
C ILE A 5 3.87 -9.40 -14.17
N ILE A 6 3.84 -9.23 -12.85
CA ILE A 6 3.92 -10.33 -11.88
C ILE A 6 2.80 -10.12 -10.85
N GLY A 7 2.02 -11.16 -10.58
CA GLY A 7 0.97 -11.13 -9.57
C GLY A 7 -0.23 -11.99 -9.92
N SER A 8 -1.24 -11.95 -9.05
CA SER A 8 -2.54 -12.59 -9.21
C SER A 8 -3.61 -11.70 -8.58
N GLU A 9 -4.84 -11.71 -9.11
CA GLU A 9 -5.98 -11.04 -8.46
C GLU A 9 -6.36 -11.73 -7.13
N ASP A 10 -6.09 -13.03 -7.00
CA ASP A 10 -6.16 -13.74 -5.73
C ASP A 10 -4.90 -13.42 -4.90
N CYS A 11 -4.90 -12.23 -4.29
CA CYS A 11 -3.76 -11.71 -3.55
C CYS A 11 -4.05 -11.42 -2.07
N LEU A 12 -5.30 -11.52 -1.61
CA LEU A 12 -5.69 -11.15 -0.23
C LEU A 12 -5.26 -12.19 0.81
N TYR A 13 -3.97 -12.19 1.08
CA TYR A 13 -3.28 -13.03 2.04
C TYR A 13 -2.51 -12.18 3.05
N LEU A 14 -2.40 -12.69 4.27
CA LEU A 14 -1.55 -12.14 5.32
C LEU A 14 -0.55 -13.20 5.81
N ASN A 15 0.58 -12.72 6.32
CA ASN A 15 1.60 -13.48 7.01
C ASN A 15 1.62 -13.07 8.48
N VAL A 16 1.73 -14.04 9.38
CA VAL A 16 1.97 -13.79 10.80
C VAL A 16 3.34 -14.34 11.19
N PHE A 17 4.15 -13.51 11.83
CA PHE A 17 5.44 -13.88 12.40
C PHE A 17 5.39 -13.64 13.90
N THR A 18 5.80 -14.65 14.66
CA THR A 18 5.74 -14.64 16.12
C THR A 18 7.00 -15.29 16.70
N PRO A 19 7.54 -14.75 17.81
CA PRO A 19 8.62 -15.40 18.55
C PRO A 19 8.13 -16.60 19.37
N HIS A 20 6.81 -16.81 19.49
CA HIS A 20 6.27 -18.01 20.14
C HIS A 20 6.56 -19.27 19.30
N VAL A 21 7.26 -20.22 19.93
CA VAL A 21 7.54 -21.55 19.34
C VAL A 21 6.62 -22.65 19.88
N ASP A 22 6.00 -22.41 21.04
CA ASP A 22 5.01 -23.29 21.66
C ASP A 22 3.67 -22.55 21.80
N PHE A 23 2.73 -22.87 20.91
CA PHE A 23 1.40 -22.27 20.90
C PHE A 23 0.52 -22.77 22.06
N SER A 24 0.83 -23.91 22.68
CA SER A 24 0.06 -24.43 23.82
C SER A 24 0.27 -23.61 25.10
N ALA A 25 1.38 -22.88 25.19
CA ALA A 25 1.70 -22.00 26.31
C ALA A 25 1.05 -20.61 26.21
N ILE A 26 0.38 -20.28 25.10
CA ILE A 26 -0.24 -18.97 24.89
C ILE A 26 -1.44 -18.81 25.85
N ASN A 27 -1.43 -17.72 26.62
CA ASN A 27 -2.52 -17.36 27.52
C ASN A 27 -2.60 -15.83 27.65
N SER A 28 -3.61 -15.33 28.35
CA SER A 28 -3.85 -13.88 28.48
C SER A 28 -2.70 -13.10 29.13
N ASN A 29 -1.85 -13.75 29.92
CA ASN A 29 -0.79 -13.09 30.68
C ASN A 29 0.53 -12.96 29.91
N ASN A 30 0.66 -13.60 28.74
CA ASN A 30 1.89 -13.58 27.94
C ASN A 30 1.69 -13.08 26.50
N LEU A 31 0.57 -12.42 26.21
CA LEU A 31 0.32 -11.81 24.91
C LEU A 31 1.25 -10.62 24.65
N LYS A 32 1.84 -10.57 23.45
CA LYS A 32 2.84 -9.60 23.01
C LYS A 32 2.21 -8.43 22.25
N ALA A 33 2.93 -7.32 22.13
CA ALA A 33 2.51 -6.23 21.25
C ALA A 33 2.42 -6.71 19.79
N VAL A 34 1.46 -6.18 19.04
CA VAL A 34 1.25 -6.54 17.64
C VAL A 34 1.65 -5.37 16.75
N MET A 35 2.45 -5.62 15.73
CA MET A 35 2.81 -4.66 14.69
C MET A 35 2.22 -5.11 13.36
N VAL A 36 1.46 -4.24 12.70
CA VAL A 36 0.79 -4.54 11.42
C VAL A 36 1.38 -3.66 10.33
N TRP A 37 2.14 -4.27 9.42
CA TRP A 37 2.84 -3.60 8.31
C TRP A 37 1.93 -3.41 7.10
N ILE A 38 1.80 -2.15 6.66
CA ILE A 38 1.15 -1.76 5.42
C ILE A 38 2.23 -1.32 4.44
N HIS A 39 2.47 -2.13 3.41
CA HIS A 39 3.54 -1.84 2.44
C HIS A 39 3.24 -0.61 1.57
N GLY A 40 4.29 0.07 1.12
CA GLY A 40 4.24 1.15 0.14
C GLY A 40 4.15 0.64 -1.31
N GLY A 41 4.60 1.46 -2.26
CA GLY A 41 4.54 1.14 -3.70
C GLY A 41 3.51 1.97 -4.47
N GLY A 42 3.17 3.15 -3.95
CA GLY A 42 2.34 4.13 -4.63
C GLY A 42 0.91 3.68 -4.92
N PHE A 43 0.39 2.73 -4.15
CA PHE A 43 -0.92 2.11 -4.40
C PHE A 43 -1.02 1.32 -5.71
N SER A 44 0.05 1.15 -6.47
CA SER A 44 0.05 0.49 -7.79
C SER A 44 1.00 -0.68 -7.91
N SER A 45 1.90 -0.80 -6.94
CA SER A 45 2.89 -1.87 -6.84
C SER A 45 3.15 -2.21 -5.37
N GLY A 46 3.93 -3.25 -5.13
CA GLY A 46 4.28 -3.71 -3.79
C GLY A 46 3.70 -5.08 -3.48
N PHE A 47 4.19 -5.66 -2.39
CA PHE A 47 3.85 -7.00 -1.91
C PHE A 47 4.36 -7.14 -0.47
N ALA A 48 3.84 -8.11 0.28
CA ALA A 48 4.22 -8.37 1.66
C ALA A 48 5.14 -9.60 1.84
N ASN A 49 5.90 -9.97 0.81
CA ASN A 49 6.83 -11.09 0.90
C ASN A 49 8.04 -10.78 1.81
N THR A 50 8.70 -11.84 2.27
CA THR A 50 9.85 -11.75 3.16
C THR A 50 11.14 -11.37 2.46
N ASP A 51 11.22 -11.49 1.12
CA ASP A 51 12.43 -11.16 0.36
C ASP A 51 12.72 -9.66 0.40
N PHE A 52 11.68 -8.83 0.51
CA PHE A 52 11.81 -7.38 0.64
C PHE A 52 11.47 -6.90 2.06
N TYR A 53 10.45 -7.48 2.70
CA TYR A 53 10.02 -7.12 4.05
C TYR A 53 10.29 -8.27 5.03
N GLY A 54 11.56 -8.66 5.14
CA GLY A 54 12.01 -9.72 6.04
C GLY A 54 11.72 -9.39 7.52
N PRO A 55 11.21 -10.36 8.31
CA PRO A 55 10.79 -10.11 9.68
C PRO A 55 11.95 -10.15 10.68
N ASP A 56 13.15 -10.56 10.26
CA ASP A 56 14.28 -11.00 11.09
C ASP A 56 14.60 -10.02 12.23
N TYR A 57 14.78 -8.73 11.92
CA TYR A 57 15.10 -7.71 12.93
C TYR A 57 13.97 -7.47 13.94
N LEU A 58 12.70 -7.58 13.51
CA LEU A 58 11.57 -7.43 14.42
C LEU A 58 11.35 -8.69 15.26
N MET A 59 11.68 -9.87 14.72
CA MET A 59 11.58 -11.14 15.45
C MET A 59 12.67 -11.34 16.50
N GLU A 60 13.70 -10.49 16.53
CA GLU A 60 14.63 -10.37 17.66
C GLU A 60 13.99 -9.68 18.88
N ASN A 61 12.79 -9.10 18.72
CA ASN A 61 12.05 -8.42 19.78
C ASN A 61 10.78 -9.20 20.17
N ASP A 62 10.22 -8.88 21.34
CA ASP A 62 9.00 -9.50 21.86
C ASP A 62 7.71 -8.93 21.23
N VAL A 63 7.58 -9.05 19.91
CA VAL A 63 6.44 -8.57 19.14
C VAL A 63 5.90 -9.64 18.18
N VAL A 64 4.60 -9.60 17.91
CA VAL A 64 3.99 -10.33 16.79
C VAL A 64 3.89 -9.39 15.59
N LEU A 65 4.43 -9.79 14.45
CA LEU A 65 4.38 -9.02 13.22
C LEU A 65 3.33 -9.61 12.27
N VAL A 66 2.48 -8.76 11.71
CA VAL A 66 1.55 -9.10 10.64
C VAL A 66 1.93 -8.28 9.41
N SER A 67 2.17 -8.93 8.28
CA SER A 67 2.30 -8.27 6.97
C SER A 67 1.25 -8.84 6.02
N PHE A 68 0.78 -8.07 5.05
CA PHE A 68 -0.30 -8.51 4.19
C PHE A 68 -0.34 -7.79 2.86
N ASN A 69 -0.96 -8.43 1.88
CA ASN A 69 -1.25 -7.83 0.58
C ASN A 69 -2.65 -7.22 0.58
N TYR A 70 -2.79 -6.11 -0.13
CA TYR A 70 -4.07 -5.48 -0.46
C TYR A 70 -4.15 -5.25 -1.97
N ARG A 71 -5.35 -5.08 -2.53
CA ARG A 71 -5.48 -4.83 -3.98
C ARG A 71 -4.81 -3.51 -4.37
N LEU A 72 -4.21 -3.49 -5.55
CA LEU A 72 -3.45 -2.35 -6.06
C LEU A 72 -4.05 -1.81 -7.36
N GLY A 73 -3.66 -0.59 -7.73
CA GLY A 73 -4.05 0.11 -8.95
C GLY A 73 -5.55 0.18 -9.11
N ILE A 74 -6.01 0.01 -10.35
CA ILE A 74 -7.44 0.01 -10.68
C ILE A 74 -8.23 -1.06 -9.93
N PHE A 75 -7.64 -2.23 -9.63
CA PHE A 75 -8.32 -3.29 -8.86
C PHE A 75 -8.60 -2.89 -7.40
N GLY A 76 -7.78 -2.00 -6.84
CA GLY A 76 -7.88 -1.52 -5.47
C GLY A 76 -8.58 -0.17 -5.31
N PHE A 77 -8.69 0.62 -6.38
CA PHE A 77 -9.11 2.01 -6.27
C PHE A 77 -10.10 2.48 -7.35
N LEU A 78 -10.64 1.59 -8.19
CA LEU A 78 -11.67 1.95 -9.16
C LEU A 78 -12.89 2.60 -8.49
N ASN A 79 -13.19 3.82 -8.92
CA ASN A 79 -14.37 4.59 -8.53
C ASN A 79 -15.09 5.05 -9.80
N LEU A 80 -16.34 4.63 -9.96
CA LEU A 80 -17.23 5.03 -11.05
C LEU A 80 -18.48 5.75 -10.53
N ASN A 81 -18.42 6.26 -9.30
CA ASN A 81 -19.58 6.76 -8.56
C ASN A 81 -20.77 5.78 -8.61
N HIS A 82 -20.45 4.48 -8.60
CA HIS A 82 -21.38 3.38 -8.80
C HIS A 82 -21.41 2.49 -7.56
N PRO A 83 -22.58 1.95 -7.14
CA PRO A 83 -22.68 1.13 -5.92
C PRO A 83 -21.69 -0.06 -5.84
N HIS A 84 -21.33 -0.62 -7.00
CA HIS A 84 -20.38 -1.73 -7.11
C HIS A 84 -18.93 -1.31 -7.39
N ALA A 85 -18.67 -0.01 -7.62
CA ALA A 85 -17.35 0.57 -7.84
C ALA A 85 -17.24 1.91 -7.11
N THR A 86 -17.23 1.85 -5.77
CA THR A 86 -17.28 3.00 -4.87
C THR A 86 -15.91 3.58 -4.51
N GLY A 87 -14.83 3.09 -5.10
CA GLY A 87 -13.46 3.38 -4.69
C GLY A 87 -13.05 2.72 -3.36
N ASN A 88 -11.78 2.94 -3.01
CA ASN A 88 -11.16 2.53 -1.73
C ASN A 88 -11.29 1.03 -1.40
N GLN A 89 -11.40 0.19 -2.41
CA GLN A 89 -11.45 -1.26 -2.29
C GLN A 89 -10.22 -1.81 -1.53
N ALA A 90 -9.03 -1.27 -1.80
CA ALA A 90 -7.80 -1.56 -1.11
C ALA A 90 -7.82 -1.19 0.38
N LEU A 91 -8.32 0.01 0.73
CA LEU A 91 -8.46 0.42 2.13
C LEU A 91 -9.48 -0.44 2.87
N LYS A 92 -10.52 -0.92 2.18
CA LYS A 92 -11.47 -1.90 2.73
C LYS A 92 -10.79 -3.26 2.96
N ASP A 93 -9.85 -3.67 2.10
CA ASP A 93 -9.05 -4.88 2.31
C ASP A 93 -8.13 -4.73 3.53
N GLN A 94 -7.47 -3.58 3.67
CA GLN A 94 -6.66 -3.27 4.85
C GLN A 94 -7.51 -3.26 6.13
N ASN A 95 -8.71 -2.67 6.11
CA ASN A 95 -9.65 -2.71 7.24
C ASN A 95 -10.08 -4.16 7.59
N LEU A 96 -10.29 -5.00 6.58
CA LEU A 96 -10.59 -6.43 6.77
C LEU A 96 -9.45 -7.14 7.51
N VAL A 97 -8.19 -6.84 7.16
CA VAL A 97 -7.02 -7.36 7.89
C VAL A 97 -7.00 -6.87 9.33
N LEU A 98 -7.26 -5.59 9.59
CA LEU A 98 -7.30 -5.06 10.95
C LEU A 98 -8.39 -5.74 11.80
N ARG A 99 -9.55 -6.03 11.21
CA ARG A 99 -10.61 -6.82 11.87
C ARG A 99 -10.18 -8.26 12.11
N TRP A 100 -9.51 -8.88 11.15
CA TRP A 100 -8.95 -10.22 11.30
C TRP A 100 -7.93 -10.25 12.44
N VAL A 101 -7.01 -9.28 12.51
CA VAL A 101 -6.02 -9.17 13.60
C VAL A 101 -6.73 -9.07 14.95
N ARG A 102 -7.74 -8.20 15.06
CA ARG A 102 -8.52 -8.03 16.28
C ARG A 102 -9.19 -9.32 16.76
N GLN A 103 -9.63 -10.16 15.84
CA GLN A 103 -10.36 -11.41 16.14
C GLN A 103 -9.43 -12.61 16.38
N ASN A 104 -8.28 -12.66 15.71
CA ASN A 104 -7.50 -13.91 15.61
C ASN A 104 -6.10 -13.82 16.22
N ILE A 105 -5.51 -12.62 16.37
CA ILE A 105 -4.08 -12.51 16.68
C ILE A 105 -3.69 -13.08 18.06
N ALA A 106 -4.65 -13.20 18.98
CA ALA A 106 -4.46 -13.86 20.27
C ALA A 106 -4.01 -15.33 20.12
N ALA A 107 -4.49 -16.04 19.10
CA ALA A 107 -4.08 -17.42 18.82
C ALA A 107 -2.59 -17.52 18.41
N PHE A 108 -1.99 -16.41 17.97
CA PHE A 108 -0.59 -16.32 17.57
C PHE A 108 0.30 -15.67 18.65
N GLY A 109 -0.26 -15.45 19.85
CA GLY A 109 0.43 -14.84 20.98
C GLY A 109 0.44 -13.31 20.95
N GLY A 110 -0.36 -12.70 20.09
CA GLY A 110 -0.49 -11.24 20.00
C GLY A 110 -1.62 -10.71 20.88
N ASN A 111 -1.42 -9.53 21.48
CA ASN A 111 -2.45 -8.85 22.25
C ASN A 111 -3.33 -8.01 21.30
N PRO A 112 -4.61 -8.36 21.09
CA PRO A 112 -5.47 -7.62 20.18
C PRO A 112 -5.72 -6.17 20.65
N ASN A 113 -5.51 -5.86 21.93
CA ASN A 113 -5.64 -4.52 22.51
C ASN A 113 -4.36 -3.69 22.47
N LEU A 114 -3.26 -4.23 21.92
CA LEU A 114 -1.97 -3.54 21.84
C LEU A 114 -1.41 -3.61 20.42
N VAL A 115 -2.22 -3.16 19.47
CA VAL A 115 -1.92 -3.18 18.04
C VAL A 115 -1.37 -1.83 17.58
N THR A 116 -0.23 -1.86 16.90
CA THR A 116 0.38 -0.72 16.22
C THR A 116 0.33 -0.94 14.72
N ILE A 117 -0.35 -0.08 13.97
CA ILE A 117 -0.26 -0.08 12.50
C ILE A 117 0.93 0.78 12.07
N PHE A 118 1.65 0.35 11.05
CA PHE A 118 2.78 1.12 10.52
C PHE A 118 2.97 0.88 9.03
N GLY A 119 3.49 1.90 8.33
CA GLY A 119 3.64 1.83 6.88
C GLY A 119 4.55 2.93 6.34
N GLN A 120 5.05 2.71 5.13
CA GLN A 120 5.94 3.65 4.42
C GLN A 120 5.34 4.10 3.09
N SER A 121 5.56 5.37 2.71
CA SER A 121 5.05 5.95 1.45
C SER A 121 3.52 5.81 1.35
N ALA A 122 2.98 5.15 0.32
CA ALA A 122 1.56 4.84 0.21
C ALA A 122 1.00 4.04 1.42
N GLY A 123 1.84 3.22 2.06
CA GLY A 123 1.52 2.56 3.32
C GLY A 123 1.37 3.55 4.49
N ALA A 124 2.18 4.60 4.53
CA ALA A 124 2.04 5.67 5.52
C ALA A 124 0.76 6.49 5.30
N VAL A 125 0.43 6.79 4.04
CA VAL A 125 -0.87 7.39 3.68
C VAL A 125 -2.02 6.50 4.18
N SER A 126 -1.94 5.19 3.95
CA SER A 126 -2.94 4.23 4.42
C SER A 126 -3.08 4.23 5.95
N VAL A 127 -1.96 4.29 6.67
CA VAL A 127 -1.95 4.41 8.14
C VAL A 127 -2.73 5.64 8.60
N ASP A 128 -2.41 6.81 8.06
CA ASP A 128 -3.10 8.06 8.41
C ASP A 128 -4.59 8.02 8.04
N LEU A 129 -4.95 7.46 6.87
CA LEU A 129 -6.36 7.28 6.49
C LEU A 129 -7.12 6.37 7.46
N HIS A 130 -6.46 5.34 8.00
CA HIS A 130 -7.06 4.50 9.04
C HIS A 130 -7.17 5.20 10.40
N VAL A 131 -6.26 6.11 10.74
CA VAL A 131 -6.39 6.97 11.92
C VAL A 131 -7.61 7.88 11.80
N LEU A 132 -7.89 8.38 10.60
CA LEU A 132 -9.03 9.27 10.34
C LEU A 132 -10.37 8.55 10.17
N SER A 133 -10.37 7.26 9.81
CA SER A 133 -11.59 6.53 9.44
C SER A 133 -12.32 5.95 10.65
N GLU A 134 -13.61 6.31 10.79
CA GLU A 134 -14.51 5.68 11.78
C GLU A 134 -14.61 4.15 11.60
N MET A 135 -14.45 3.64 10.37
CA MET A 135 -14.52 2.20 10.10
C MET A 135 -13.38 1.41 10.74
N SER A 136 -12.26 2.08 11.04
CA SER A 136 -11.08 1.51 11.68
C SER A 136 -11.00 1.83 13.18
N ALA A 137 -11.95 2.60 13.72
CA ALA A 137 -11.98 2.97 15.13
C ALA A 137 -11.99 1.73 16.03
N GLY A 138 -11.10 1.72 17.03
CA GLY A 138 -10.97 0.62 17.99
C GLY A 138 -10.28 -0.65 17.46
N LEU A 139 -9.80 -0.67 16.20
CA LEU A 139 -9.07 -1.82 15.65
C LEU A 139 -7.58 -1.80 15.96
N PHE A 140 -7.02 -0.63 16.30
CA PHE A 140 -5.63 -0.46 16.69
C PHE A 140 -5.48 0.63 17.75
N SER A 141 -4.30 0.70 18.36
CA SER A 141 -4.00 1.60 19.50
C SER A 141 -2.92 2.62 19.20
N ARG A 142 -2.04 2.35 18.24
CA ARG A 142 -0.91 3.22 17.86
C ARG A 142 -0.69 3.21 16.35
N SER A 143 -0.08 4.26 15.83
CA SER A 143 0.27 4.42 14.42
C SER A 143 1.69 4.93 14.24
N ILE A 144 2.36 4.52 13.16
CA ILE A 144 3.65 5.04 12.72
C ILE A 144 3.58 5.28 11.21
N SER A 145 3.71 6.54 10.79
CA SER A 145 3.63 6.95 9.38
C SER A 145 5.01 7.37 8.87
N MET A 146 5.58 6.61 7.94
CA MET A 146 6.95 6.81 7.45
C MET A 146 6.95 7.43 6.03
N SER A 147 7.32 8.70 5.92
CA SER A 147 7.50 9.39 4.62
C SER A 147 6.27 9.34 3.69
N GLY A 148 5.08 9.60 4.23
CA GLY A 148 3.84 9.76 3.45
C GLY A 148 2.69 10.24 4.34
N SER A 149 1.73 10.96 3.74
CA SER A 149 0.53 11.48 4.42
C SER A 149 -0.59 11.74 3.39
N PRO A 150 -1.88 11.74 3.77
CA PRO A 150 -2.99 12.08 2.88
C PRO A 150 -2.89 13.50 2.30
N LEU A 151 -2.12 14.37 2.96
CA LEU A 151 -1.81 15.74 2.49
C LEU A 151 -0.78 15.79 1.37
N CYS A 152 -0.23 14.66 0.92
CA CYS A 152 0.57 14.61 -0.29
C CYS A 152 -0.34 14.80 -1.52
N GLU A 153 -0.75 16.04 -1.81
CA GLU A 153 -1.81 16.41 -2.77
C GLU A 153 -1.65 15.79 -4.17
N GLN A 154 -0.42 15.49 -4.58
CA GLN A 154 -0.15 14.92 -5.89
C GLN A 154 -0.51 13.43 -5.99
N TRP A 155 -0.67 12.72 -4.87
CA TRP A 155 -0.78 11.25 -4.87
C TRP A 155 -1.37 10.55 -3.64
N GLY A 156 -1.55 11.26 -2.53
CA GLY A 156 -2.07 10.71 -1.28
C GLY A 156 -3.59 10.59 -1.28
N LEU A 157 -4.29 11.38 -2.09
CA LEU A 157 -5.74 11.39 -2.18
C LEU A 157 -6.20 11.82 -3.57
N GLN A 158 -7.38 11.34 -4.00
CA GLN A 158 -8.01 11.70 -5.26
C GLN A 158 -9.50 11.99 -5.00
N SER A 159 -10.06 13.00 -5.67
CA SER A 159 -11.50 13.28 -5.58
C SER A 159 -12.32 12.23 -6.36
N ASN A 160 -13.61 12.07 -6.02
CA ASN A 160 -14.49 11.14 -6.74
C ASN A 160 -14.60 11.48 -8.24
N VAL A 161 -14.66 12.77 -8.57
CA VAL A 161 -14.74 13.27 -9.95
C VAL A 161 -13.48 12.90 -10.72
N GLU A 162 -12.30 13.14 -10.16
CA GLU A 162 -11.04 12.78 -10.81
C GLU A 162 -10.91 11.26 -10.98
N ALA A 163 -11.32 10.48 -9.98
CA ALA A 163 -11.23 9.02 -10.05
C ALA A 163 -12.14 8.43 -11.14
N GLU A 164 -13.35 8.97 -11.28
CA GLU A 164 -14.29 8.58 -12.34
C GLU A 164 -13.75 8.98 -13.73
N GLN A 165 -13.26 10.20 -13.90
CA GLN A 165 -12.66 10.66 -15.15
C GLN A 165 -11.46 9.79 -15.58
N GLU A 166 -10.60 9.43 -14.64
CA GLU A 166 -9.43 8.59 -14.88
C GLU A 166 -9.87 7.18 -15.34
N ALA A 167 -10.98 6.65 -14.80
CA ALA A 167 -11.52 5.37 -15.23
C ALA A 167 -12.05 5.41 -16.67
N TYR A 168 -12.74 6.49 -17.07
CA TYR A 168 -13.14 6.70 -18.47
C TYR A 168 -11.93 6.89 -19.41
N SER A 169 -10.85 7.51 -18.94
CA SER A 169 -9.60 7.62 -19.69
C SER A 169 -8.96 6.26 -19.96
N VAL A 170 -8.98 5.36 -18.97
CA VAL A 170 -8.54 3.97 -19.14
C VAL A 170 -9.44 3.22 -20.13
N ALA A 171 -10.76 3.43 -20.06
CA ALA A 171 -11.70 2.84 -21.01
C ALA A 171 -11.37 3.24 -22.45
N ALA A 172 -11.11 4.53 -22.68
CA ALA A 172 -10.75 5.06 -24.00
C ALA A 172 -9.43 4.47 -24.52
N GLN A 173 -8.42 4.29 -23.66
CA GLN A 173 -7.16 3.61 -24.03
C GLN A 173 -7.35 2.14 -24.40
N LEU A 174 -8.39 1.50 -23.86
CA LEU A 174 -8.79 0.13 -24.20
C LEU A 174 -9.76 0.06 -25.41
N GLY A 175 -10.10 1.21 -26.01
CA GLY A 175 -11.09 1.28 -27.09
C GLY A 175 -12.53 1.01 -26.65
N ILE A 176 -12.82 1.14 -25.36
CA ILE A 176 -14.14 0.95 -24.75
C ILE A 176 -14.85 2.30 -24.68
N TYR A 177 -16.05 2.36 -25.26
CA TYR A 177 -16.92 3.53 -25.19
C TYR A 177 -18.21 3.14 -24.46
N ALA A 178 -18.38 3.66 -23.25
CA ALA A 178 -19.55 3.41 -22.42
C ALA A 178 -20.31 4.72 -22.17
N GLY A 179 -21.64 4.70 -22.27
CA GLY A 179 -22.48 5.88 -22.07
C GLY A 179 -22.74 6.22 -20.60
N ASN A 180 -22.49 5.28 -19.69
CA ASN A 180 -22.71 5.44 -18.26
C ASN A 180 -21.83 4.48 -17.43
N SER A 181 -21.79 4.67 -16.12
CA SER A 181 -20.94 3.92 -15.20
C SER A 181 -21.27 2.43 -15.13
N GLN A 182 -22.54 2.05 -15.34
CA GLN A 182 -22.97 0.65 -15.34
C GLN A 182 -22.47 -0.10 -16.57
N GLU A 183 -22.58 0.50 -17.76
CA GLU A 183 -22.01 -0.04 -19.00
C GLU A 183 -20.48 -0.16 -18.90
N LEU A 184 -19.83 0.86 -18.35
CA LEU A 184 -18.39 0.88 -18.17
C LEU A 184 -17.93 -0.25 -17.23
N LEU A 185 -18.60 -0.40 -16.10
CA LEU A 185 -18.29 -1.45 -15.13
C LEU A 185 -18.46 -2.84 -15.73
N ASN A 186 -19.53 -3.06 -16.50
CA ASN A 186 -19.77 -4.34 -17.17
C ASN A 186 -18.66 -4.64 -18.19
N ALA A 187 -18.25 -3.65 -18.98
CA ALA A 187 -17.13 -3.81 -19.91
C ALA A 187 -15.84 -4.16 -19.16
N PHE A 188 -15.54 -3.46 -18.07
CA PHE A 188 -14.34 -3.68 -17.25
C PHE A 188 -14.24 -5.11 -16.70
N TYR A 189 -15.34 -5.73 -16.30
CA TYR A 189 -15.34 -7.13 -15.85
C TYR A 189 -14.98 -8.15 -16.93
N THR A 190 -15.04 -7.78 -18.21
CA THR A 190 -14.71 -8.68 -19.32
C THR A 190 -13.25 -8.61 -19.75
N ILE A 191 -12.48 -7.63 -19.26
CA ILE A 191 -11.12 -7.41 -19.73
C ILE A 191 -10.12 -8.24 -18.90
N PRO A 192 -9.21 -9.00 -19.53
CA PRO A 192 -8.15 -9.70 -18.82
C PRO A 192 -7.28 -8.76 -18.00
N ALA A 193 -6.88 -9.20 -16.79
CA ALA A 193 -6.09 -8.39 -15.87
C ALA A 193 -4.78 -7.87 -16.48
N GLU A 194 -4.09 -8.67 -17.30
CA GLU A 194 -2.86 -8.25 -17.99
C GLU A 194 -3.11 -7.11 -18.98
N THR A 195 -4.23 -7.14 -19.71
CA THR A 195 -4.64 -6.09 -20.62
C THR A 195 -4.94 -4.80 -19.86
N PHE A 196 -5.65 -4.91 -18.72
CA PHE A 196 -5.89 -3.79 -17.81
C PHE A 196 -4.58 -3.16 -17.34
N LEU A 197 -3.67 -3.98 -16.83
CA LEU A 197 -2.38 -3.52 -16.34
C LEU A 197 -1.47 -2.96 -17.43
N SER A 198 -1.71 -3.28 -18.71
CA SER A 198 -0.92 -2.71 -19.81
C SER A 198 -1.16 -1.21 -20.01
N VAL A 199 -2.36 -0.72 -19.68
CA VAL A 199 -2.76 0.69 -19.82
C VAL A 199 -2.78 1.45 -18.49
N THR A 200 -2.79 0.75 -17.35
CA THR A 200 -2.84 1.38 -16.01
C THR A 200 -1.50 1.39 -15.27
N ARG A 201 -0.36 1.19 -15.95
CA ARG A 201 0.97 1.08 -15.28
C ARG A 201 1.37 2.31 -14.48
N SER A 202 0.88 3.48 -14.85
CA SER A 202 1.12 4.76 -14.16
C SER A 202 0.02 5.15 -13.17
N TRP A 203 -1.04 4.35 -13.00
CA TRP A 203 -2.15 4.64 -12.08
C TRP A 203 -1.68 4.62 -10.61
N PRO A 204 -2.22 5.46 -9.68
CA PRO A 204 -3.08 6.62 -9.88
C PRO A 204 -2.29 7.92 -10.18
N PHE A 205 -0.97 7.82 -10.32
CA PHE A 205 -0.12 8.98 -10.49
C PHE A 205 -0.24 9.53 -11.90
N LYS A 206 -0.89 10.69 -12.01
CA LYS A 206 -0.80 11.57 -13.16
C LYS A 206 0.67 11.73 -13.54
N SER A 207 1.15 11.01 -14.55
CA SER A 207 2.42 11.37 -15.18
C SER A 207 2.22 12.49 -16.20
N ASN A 208 0.97 12.84 -16.56
CA ASN A 208 0.64 13.95 -17.47
C ASN A 208 -0.81 14.49 -17.43
N ALA A 209 -1.66 14.20 -16.44
CA ALA A 209 -3.02 14.73 -16.46
C ALA A 209 -3.04 16.22 -16.06
N VAL A 210 -3.02 17.08 -17.09
CA VAL A 210 -3.38 18.50 -16.99
C VAL A 210 -4.91 18.56 -16.95
N LEU A 211 -5.48 18.99 -15.82
CA LEU A 211 -6.88 19.40 -15.78
C LEU A 211 -7.02 20.63 -16.70
N ARG A 212 -7.85 20.51 -17.73
CA ARG A 212 -8.30 21.65 -18.54
C ARG A 212 -9.75 21.92 -18.17
N ASP A 213 -10.11 23.18 -18.00
CA ASP A 213 -11.51 23.57 -17.89
C ASP A 213 -12.23 23.45 -19.25
N GLU A 214 -13.54 23.71 -19.27
CA GLU A 214 -14.38 23.66 -20.47
C GLU A 214 -13.93 24.59 -21.61
N SER A 215 -12.96 25.49 -21.35
CA SER A 215 -12.38 26.40 -22.35
C SER A 215 -11.03 25.95 -22.93
N GLY A 216 -10.44 24.86 -22.42
CA GLY A 216 -9.26 24.23 -23.00
C GLY A 216 -7.92 24.96 -22.76
N ILE A 217 -7.88 25.99 -21.91
CA ILE A 217 -6.65 26.74 -21.59
C ILE A 217 -5.88 26.05 -20.45
N ALA A 218 -4.58 25.80 -20.67
CA ALA A 218 -3.67 25.37 -19.60
C ALA A 218 -3.36 26.59 -18.71
N LEU A 219 -3.78 26.56 -17.45
CA LEU A 219 -3.34 27.56 -16.47
C LEU A 219 -1.82 27.44 -16.28
N ALA A 220 -1.15 28.55 -16.52
CA ALA A 220 0.25 28.61 -16.89
C ALA A 220 1.23 28.11 -15.82
N ARG A 221 2.36 27.59 -16.31
CA ARG A 221 3.68 27.79 -15.68
C ARG A 221 3.84 29.27 -15.34
N LEU A 222 3.72 29.63 -14.07
CA LEU A 222 4.33 30.85 -13.55
C LEU A 222 5.75 30.53 -13.14
N GLY A 223 6.67 30.58 -14.10
CA GLY A 223 8.08 30.77 -13.80
C GLY A 223 8.36 32.25 -13.63
N ARG A 224 8.93 32.65 -12.49
CA ARG A 224 9.92 33.73 -12.34
C ARG A 224 10.39 33.81 -10.88
N VAL A 225 11.54 33.19 -10.59
CA VAL A 225 12.51 33.80 -9.69
C VAL A 225 13.63 34.29 -10.60
N GLY A 226 13.82 35.60 -10.62
CA GLY A 226 14.79 36.27 -11.47
C GLY A 226 16.22 35.87 -11.14
N THR A 227 17.04 35.82 -12.18
CA THR A 227 18.49 35.85 -12.09
C THR A 227 18.95 37.20 -11.55
N ALA A 228 19.75 37.18 -10.49
CA ALA A 228 20.76 38.21 -10.20
C ALA A 228 22.06 37.50 -9.79
N PRO A 229 23.24 38.11 -10.06
CA PRO A 229 24.48 37.40 -10.35
C PRO A 229 25.39 37.22 -9.14
N GLY A 230 26.20 36.16 -9.19
CA GLY A 230 27.35 35.96 -8.30
C GLY A 230 27.08 34.92 -7.23
N ASP A 231 27.48 33.68 -7.50
CA ASP A 231 28.32 32.89 -6.59
C ASP A 231 28.75 31.62 -7.35
N GLY A 232 30.05 31.39 -7.40
CA GLY A 232 30.69 30.34 -8.20
C GLY A 232 30.37 28.92 -7.73
N PRO A 233 30.73 27.90 -8.52
CA PRO A 233 30.45 26.52 -8.17
C PRO A 233 31.31 26.10 -6.98
N VAL A 234 30.68 25.84 -5.83
CA VAL A 234 31.33 25.14 -4.72
C VAL A 234 31.36 23.66 -5.07
N SER A 235 32.55 23.14 -5.34
CA SER A 235 32.81 21.71 -5.44
C SER A 235 32.79 21.10 -4.04
N ALA A 236 32.04 20.01 -3.89
CA ALA A 236 32.15 19.13 -2.73
C ALA A 236 32.55 17.74 -3.22
N ASN A 237 33.85 17.56 -3.42
CA ASN A 237 34.49 16.25 -3.38
C ASN A 237 34.59 15.83 -1.90
N GLY A 238 34.08 14.65 -1.56
CA GLY A 238 34.23 14.00 -0.25
C GLY A 238 33.75 12.55 -0.31
N PRO A 239 34.38 11.61 0.42
CA PRO A 239 34.89 10.38 -0.19
C PRO A 239 33.92 9.18 -0.17
N SER A 240 34.26 8.22 -1.04
CA SER A 240 33.70 6.88 -1.18
C SER A 240 33.51 6.16 0.16
N ALA A 241 32.33 5.62 0.38
CA ALA A 241 32.07 4.70 1.48
C ALA A 241 32.86 3.40 1.27
N HIS A 242 33.69 3.09 2.27
CA HIS A 242 34.42 1.85 2.41
C HIS A 242 33.50 0.62 2.36
N GLN A 243 33.90 -0.37 1.57
CA GLN A 243 33.46 -1.76 1.73
C GLN A 243 33.98 -2.28 3.08
N SER A 244 33.08 -2.69 3.97
CA SER A 244 33.46 -3.47 5.16
C SER A 244 33.21 -4.95 4.90
N GLU A 245 34.26 -5.73 5.13
CA GLU A 245 34.38 -7.17 4.91
C GLU A 245 33.38 -8.00 5.72
N ARG A 246 33.08 -9.18 5.18
CA ARG A 246 32.19 -10.20 5.76
C ARG A 246 32.85 -10.85 6.97
N GLY A 247 32.26 -10.67 8.14
CA GLY A 247 32.50 -11.46 9.34
C GLY A 247 31.61 -12.72 9.40
N GLU A 248 32.14 -13.77 10.01
CA GLU A 248 31.76 -15.18 9.95
C GLU A 248 30.35 -15.57 10.41
N SER A 249 29.90 -16.70 9.84
CA SER A 249 28.70 -17.45 10.19
C SER A 249 28.69 -17.95 11.63
N ARG A 250 27.66 -17.58 12.40
CA ARG A 250 27.29 -18.29 13.64
C ARG A 250 25.84 -18.79 13.57
N GLY A 251 25.71 -20.11 13.63
CA GLY A 251 24.55 -20.94 14.00
C GLY A 251 23.14 -20.39 13.73
N ARG A 252 22.51 -20.84 12.63
CA ARG A 252 21.06 -20.72 12.42
C ARG A 252 20.30 -21.55 13.48
N ARG A 253 19.60 -20.85 14.39
CA ARG A 253 18.56 -21.44 15.25
C ARG A 253 17.26 -21.69 14.45
N PRO A 254 16.33 -22.54 14.94
CA PRO A 254 15.16 -22.98 14.17
C PRO A 254 14.25 -21.81 13.77
N ARG A 255 13.67 -21.92 12.57
CA ARG A 255 12.97 -20.86 11.83
C ARG A 255 11.55 -20.61 12.37
N PRO A 256 11.02 -19.37 12.38
CA PRO A 256 9.64 -19.12 12.78
C PRO A 256 8.67 -19.78 11.79
N ILE A 257 7.58 -20.30 12.33
CA ILE A 257 6.49 -20.97 11.62
C ILE A 257 5.65 -19.91 10.90
N LEU A 258 5.51 -20.05 9.58
CA LEU A 258 4.71 -19.20 8.70
C LEU A 258 3.27 -19.72 8.68
N SER A 259 2.29 -18.88 9.04
CA SER A 259 0.90 -19.10 8.62
C SER A 259 0.58 -18.12 7.49
N ILE A 260 0.15 -18.65 6.35
CA ILE A 260 -0.45 -17.88 5.26
C ILE A 260 -1.95 -18.10 5.36
N GLU A 261 -2.70 -17.05 5.65
CA GLU A 261 -4.16 -17.13 5.71
C GLU A 261 -4.81 -16.39 4.54
N ARG A 262 -5.81 -17.04 3.93
CA ARG A 262 -6.64 -16.45 2.89
C ARG A 262 -7.79 -15.68 3.51
N LEU A 263 -7.93 -14.40 3.16
CA LEU A 263 -9.06 -13.59 3.60
C LEU A 263 -10.28 -13.88 2.72
N GLN A 264 -11.37 -14.37 3.34
CA GLN A 264 -12.67 -14.48 2.67
C GLN A 264 -13.51 -13.24 2.99
N ARG A 265 -14.05 -12.59 1.96
CA ARG A 265 -15.14 -11.65 2.16
C ARG A 265 -16.43 -12.41 2.45
N ARG A 266 -17.16 -11.98 3.46
CA ARG A 266 -18.57 -12.35 3.62
C ARG A 266 -19.43 -11.54 2.68
#